data_AF-A0A4W5PMC8-F1
#
_entry.id   AF-A0A4W5PMC8-F1
#
_cell.length_a   1.000
_cell.length_b   1.000
_cell.length_c   1.000
_cell.angle_alpha   90.00
_cell.angle_beta   90.00
_cell.angle_gamma   90.00
#
_symmetry.space_group_name_H-M   'P 1'
#
loop_
_entity.id
_entity.type
_entity.pdbx_description
1 polymer ?
#
loop_
_entity_poly.entity_id
_entity_poly.type
_entity_poly.pdbx_seq_one_letter_code
_entity_poly.pdbx_strand_id
1 'polypeptide(L)' 'MAAPVRGLRCALKQSVVPPLVVILGATGTGKSKLAIEIGQRRQGEIISADSMQAASF' A
#
# COMPACT_ATOMS: atom_id res chain seq x y z
N MET A 1 -16.34 39.60 -29.84
CA MET A 1 -15.01 39.18 -29.39
C MET A 1 -15.11 38.66 -27.95
N ALA A 2 -15.21 37.35 -27.77
CA ALA A 2 -15.10 36.70 -26.47
C ALA A 2 -14.29 35.43 -26.69
N ALA A 3 -13.07 35.38 -26.14
CA ALA A 3 -12.23 34.20 -26.23
C ALA A 3 -12.85 33.07 -25.39
N PRO A 4 -12.84 31.81 -25.86
CA PRO A 4 -13.30 30.72 -25.04
C PRO A 4 -12.31 30.60 -23.88
N VAL A 5 -12.78 30.80 -22.66
CA VAL A 5 -12.10 30.30 -21.46
C VAL A 5 -12.06 28.79 -21.61
N ARG A 6 -11.00 28.28 -22.25
CA ARG A 6 -10.59 26.88 -22.20
C ARG A 6 -10.34 26.59 -20.73
N GLY A 7 -11.41 26.15 -20.06
CA GLY A 7 -11.36 25.69 -18.69
C GLY A 7 -10.15 24.78 -18.59
N LEU A 8 -9.21 25.20 -17.76
CA LEU A 8 -8.05 24.42 -17.41
C LEU A 8 -8.59 23.17 -16.69
N ARG A 9 -8.97 22.16 -17.48
CA ARG A 9 -9.03 20.78 -17.01
C ARG A 9 -7.58 20.42 -16.78
N CYS A 10 -7.03 20.94 -15.68
CA CYS A 10 -5.83 20.42 -15.07
C CYS A 10 -6.09 18.93 -14.98
N ALA A 11 -5.40 18.17 -15.84
CA ALA A 11 -5.51 16.74 -15.89
C ALA A 11 -5.04 16.25 -14.52
N LEU A 12 -5.99 16.08 -13.60
CA LEU A 12 -5.77 15.35 -12.37
C LEU A 12 -5.53 13.91 -12.83
N LYS A 13 -4.28 13.64 -13.21
CA LYS A 13 -3.74 12.31 -13.37
C LYS A 13 -3.92 11.70 -12.00
N GLN A 14 -5.03 10.98 -11.80
CA GLN A 14 -5.21 10.19 -10.59
C GLN A 14 -4.03 9.24 -10.56
N SER A 15 -3.07 9.49 -9.68
CA SER A 15 -2.00 8.53 -9.43
C SER A 15 -2.70 7.29 -8.93
N VAL A 16 -2.65 6.22 -9.72
CA VAL A 16 -3.13 4.91 -9.28
C VAL A 16 -2.18 4.47 -8.17
N VAL A 17 -2.57 4.69 -6.92
CA VAL A 17 -1.81 4.25 -5.76
C VAL A 17 -1.99 2.74 -5.67
N PRO A 18 -0.91 1.95 -5.53
CA PRO A 18 -1.04 0.51 -5.36
C PRO A 18 -1.87 0.21 -4.10
N PRO A 19 -2.76 -0.79 -4.14
CA PRO A 19 -3.55 -1.17 -2.98
C PRO A 19 -2.64 -1.64 -1.84
N LEU A 20 -2.90 -1.18 -0.62
CA LEU A 20 -2.14 -1.52 0.58
C LEU A 20 -3.01 -2.27 1.58
N VAL A 21 -2.47 -3.36 2.13
CA VAL A 21 -3.10 -4.14 3.20
C VAL A 21 -2.20 -4.09 4.43
N VAL A 22 -2.78 -3.77 5.60
CA VAL A 22 -2.07 -3.71 6.87
C VAL A 22 -2.63 -4.77 7.81
N ILE A 23 -1.76 -5.64 8.33
CA ILE A 23 -2.14 -6.71 9.26
C ILE A 23 -1.67 -6.32 10.66
N LEU A 24 -2.60 -5.94 11.53
CA LEU A 24 -2.35 -5.50 12.90
C LEU A 24 -2.76 -6.58 13.91
N GLY A 25 -2.23 -6.49 15.14
CA GLY A 25 -2.57 -7.41 16.24
C GLY A 25 -1.43 -7.64 17.22
N ALA A 26 -1.74 -8.26 18.37
CA ALA A 26 -0.76 -8.55 19.42
C ALA A 26 0.34 -9.55 18.97
N THR A 27 1.49 -9.56 19.65
CA THR A 27 2.57 -10.52 19.39
C THR A 27 2.08 -11.97 19.57
N GLY A 28 2.55 -12.89 18.72
CA GLY A 28 2.15 -14.31 18.80
C GLY A 28 0.79 -14.67 18.18
N THR A 29 0.01 -13.71 17.68
CA THR A 29 -1.33 -13.96 17.06
C THR A 29 -1.30 -14.50 15.63
N GLY A 30 -0.11 -14.78 15.07
CA GLY A 30 0.02 -15.36 13.73
C GLY A 30 -0.02 -14.38 12.55
N LYS A 31 0.16 -13.07 12.78
CA LYS A 31 0.18 -12.03 11.73
C LYS A 31 1.09 -12.37 10.55
N SER A 32 2.32 -12.82 10.82
CA SER A 32 3.29 -13.15 9.77
C SER A 32 2.84 -14.35 8.91
N LYS A 33 2.19 -15.35 9.53
CA LYS A 33 1.62 -16.50 8.81
C LYS A 33 0.52 -16.04 7.85
N LEU A 34 -0.39 -15.18 8.32
CA LEU A 34 -1.44 -14.60 7.50
C LEU A 34 -0.87 -13.74 6.35
N ALA A 35 0.15 -12.93 6.62
CA ALA A 35 0.81 -12.10 5.60
C ALA A 35 1.39 -12.94 4.46
N ILE A 36 2.08 -14.03 4.81
CA ILE A 36 2.68 -14.97 3.83
C ILE A 36 1.60 -15.63 2.97
N GLU A 37 0.53 -16.14 3.58
CA GLU A 37 -0.57 -16.76 2.84
C GLU A 37 -1.25 -15.78 1.86
N ILE A 38 -1.45 -14.53 2.28
CA ILE A 38 -2.00 -13.47 1.42
C ILE A 38 -1.03 -13.13 0.29
N GLY A 39 0.25 -12.92 0.60
CA GLY A 39 1.30 -12.59 -0.38
C GLY A 39 1.43 -13.66 -1.46
N GLN A 40 1.40 -14.94 -1.09
CA GLN A 40 1.42 -16.06 -2.04
C GLN A 40 0.18 -16.09 -2.94
N ARG A 41 -1.02 -15.86 -2.39
CA ARG A 41 -2.27 -15.90 -3.17
C ARG A 41 -2.46 -14.69 -4.08
N ARG A 42 -1.93 -13.53 -3.69
CA ARG A 42 -2.09 -12.26 -4.41
C ARG A 42 -0.86 -11.84 -5.21
N GLN A 43 0.22 -12.63 -5.15
CA GLN A 43 1.52 -12.27 -5.72
C GLN A 43 1.96 -10.88 -5.24
N GLY A 44 1.70 -10.60 -3.96
CA GLY A 44 1.97 -9.31 -3.33
C GLY A 44 3.27 -9.31 -2.54
N GLU A 45 3.84 -8.12 -2.36
CA GLU A 45 5.04 -7.90 -1.56
C GLU A 45 4.68 -7.74 -0.07
N ILE A 46 5.52 -8.30 0.80
CA ILE A 46 5.35 -8.23 2.25
C ILE A 46 6.48 -7.36 2.81
N ILE A 47 6.10 -6.28 3.50
CA ILE A 47 7.04 -5.39 4.19
C ILE A 47 6.85 -5.60 5.69
N SER A 48 7.92 -5.96 6.41
CA SER A 48 7.86 -6.06 7.87
C SER A 48 7.81 -4.67 8.49
N ALA A 49 6.83 -4.46 9.37
CA ALA A 49 6.67 -3.24 10.16
C ALA A 49 7.05 -3.46 11.64
N ASP A 50 7.63 -4.62 11.98
CA ASP A 50 8.10 -4.94 13.33
C ASP A 50 9.54 -4.45 13.52
N SER A 51 9.72 -3.44 14.37
CA SER A 51 11.03 -2.86 14.67
C SER A 51 12.01 -3.88 15.25
N MET A 52 11.52 -4.87 16.01
CA MET A 52 12.39 -5.89 16.59
C MET A 52 12.85 -6.92 15.55
N GLN A 53 12.04 -7.20 14.52
CA GLN A 53 12.44 -8.12 13.45
C GLN A 53 13.44 -7.48 12.48
N ALA A 54 13.38 -6.15 12.31
CA ALA A 54 14.32 -5.41 11.48
C ALA A 54 15.70 -5.21 12.13
N ALA A 55 15.79 -5.31 13.47
CA ALA A 55 17.02 -5.11 14.23
C ALA A 55 17.80 -6.43 14.38
N SER A 56 18.35 -6.95 13.28
CA SER A 56 19.50 -7.86 13.36
C SER A 56 20.75 -7.00 13.11
N PHE A 57 21.58 -6.83 14.14
CA PHE A 57 22.91 -6.23 14.04
C PHE A 57 23.96 -7.33 14.09
#